data_AF-A0A5N5WA51-F1
#
_entry.id   AF-A0A5N5WA51-F1
#
_cell.length_a   1.000
_cell.length_b   1.000
_cell.length_c   1.000
_cell.angle_alpha   90.00
_cell.angle_beta   90.00
_cell.angle_gamma   90.00
#
_symmetry.space_group_name_H-M   'P 1'
#
loop_
_entity.id
_entity.type
_entity.pdbx_description
1 polymer ?
#
loop_
_entity_poly.entity_id
_entity_poly.type
_entity_poly.pdbx_seq_one_letter_code
_entity_poly.pdbx_strand_id
1 'polypeptide(L)'
;MGLCLFPADGEIDGPEACFSYGGFAQFRRRLALAEKIRLEEMQGFGGDRPWADTVTVFEPLLNHPDDHGRSLTPEECRAILPRLEAVLSEWLEDEPQDPELGEHIAEARDLIAVLRVCVTKDVELSFL
;
A
#
# COMPACT_ATOMS: atom_id res chain seq x y z
N MET A 1 10.17 -1.11 15.83
CA MET A 1 9.04 -1.95 15.40
C MET A 1 8.52 -1.32 14.12
N GLY A 2 8.22 -2.13 13.12
CA GLY A 2 7.74 -1.70 11.80
C GLY A 2 6.36 -2.28 11.54
N LEU A 3 5.95 -2.24 10.28
CA LEU A 3 4.73 -2.88 9.78
C LEU A 3 5.13 -3.84 8.66
N CYS A 4 4.76 -5.09 8.74
CA CYS A 4 4.94 -6.10 7.71
C CYS A 4 3.59 -6.57 7.17
N LEU A 5 3.49 -6.62 5.85
CA LEU A 5 2.32 -7.08 5.12
C LEU A 5 2.64 -8.43 4.48
N PHE A 6 1.76 -9.41 4.69
CA PHE A 6 1.97 -10.78 4.21
C PHE A 6 0.64 -11.48 3.94
N PRO A 7 0.62 -12.51 3.08
CA PRO A 7 -0.58 -13.28 2.79
C PRO A 7 -1.00 -14.10 4.01
N ALA A 8 -2.30 -14.14 4.31
CA ALA A 8 -2.87 -15.01 5.33
C ALA A 8 -3.02 -16.46 4.86
N ASP A 9 -2.03 -17.00 4.12
CA ASP A 9 -2.04 -18.38 3.62
C ASP A 9 -1.46 -19.40 4.61
N GLY A 10 -0.88 -18.92 5.72
CA GLY A 10 -0.28 -19.75 6.75
C GLY A 10 1.10 -20.30 6.36
N GLU A 11 1.70 -19.82 5.28
CA GLU A 11 3.06 -20.19 4.86
C GLU A 11 4.09 -19.26 5.52
N ILE A 12 5.12 -19.87 6.12
CA ILE A 12 6.15 -19.14 6.88
C ILE A 12 7.23 -18.56 5.96
N ASP A 13 7.42 -19.14 4.77
CA ASP A 13 8.42 -18.74 3.78
C ASP A 13 7.82 -17.95 2.61
N GLY A 14 6.64 -17.36 2.80
CA GLY A 14 5.96 -16.53 1.81
C GLY A 14 6.64 -15.17 1.62
N PRO A 15 6.30 -14.43 0.54
CA PRO A 15 6.75 -13.04 0.40
C PRO A 15 6.16 -12.19 1.53
N GLU A 16 6.96 -11.24 2.01
CA GLU A 16 6.53 -10.20 2.95
C GLU A 16 7.00 -8.83 2.46
N ALA A 17 6.22 -7.80 2.76
CA ALA A 17 6.56 -6.41 2.49
C ALA A 17 6.65 -5.67 3.82
N CYS A 18 7.87 -5.37 4.25
CA CYS A 18 8.13 -4.77 5.56
C CYS A 18 8.56 -3.31 5.43
N PHE A 19 7.96 -2.48 6.28
CA PHE A 19 8.14 -1.04 6.31
C PHE A 19 8.52 -0.61 7.72
N SER A 20 9.30 0.47 7.83
CA SER A 20 9.31 1.25 9.08
C SER A 20 8.02 2.05 9.17
N TYR A 21 7.54 2.43 10.36
CA TYR A 21 6.34 3.30 10.48
C TYR A 21 6.49 4.60 9.68
N GLY A 22 7.68 5.21 9.70
CA GLY A 22 7.99 6.38 8.90
C GLY A 22 7.94 6.07 7.40
N GLY A 23 8.61 4.99 6.97
CA GLY A 23 8.62 4.53 5.57
C GLY A 23 7.22 4.26 5.04
N PHE A 24 6.39 3.54 5.80
CA PHE A 24 5.00 3.28 5.41
C PHE A 24 4.17 4.56 5.30
N ALA A 25 4.38 5.53 6.18
CA ALA A 25 3.73 6.84 6.07
C ALA A 25 4.18 7.61 4.81
N GLN A 26 5.47 7.58 4.47
CA GLN A 26 5.99 8.21 3.25
C GLN A 26 5.48 7.50 1.99
N PHE A 27 5.49 6.17 1.99
CA PHE A 27 4.95 5.34 0.93
C PHE A 27 3.46 5.66 0.66
N ARG A 28 2.64 5.71 1.71
CA ARG A 28 1.21 6.09 1.59
C ARG A 28 1.03 7.49 1.03
N ARG A 29 1.85 8.47 1.44
CA ARG A 29 1.81 9.83 0.88
C ARG A 29 2.11 9.81 -0.62
N ARG A 30 3.15 9.10 -1.04
CA ARG A 30 3.51 9.00 -2.46
C ARG A 30 2.43 8.30 -3.29
N LEU A 31 1.89 7.21 -2.76
CA LEU A 31 0.80 6.48 -3.40
C LEU A 31 -0.46 7.35 -3.55
N ALA A 32 -0.80 8.13 -2.52
CA ALA A 32 -1.90 9.09 -2.59
C ALA A 32 -1.64 10.21 -3.62
N LEU A 33 -0.40 10.70 -3.73
CA LEU A 33 -0.04 11.69 -4.76
C LEU A 33 -0.23 11.13 -6.19
N ALA A 34 0.05 9.85 -6.42
CA ALA A 34 -0.22 9.20 -7.71
C ALA A 34 -1.72 9.18 -8.06
N GLU A 35 -2.59 9.16 -7.04
CA GLU A 35 -4.04 9.28 -7.16
C GLU A 35 -4.55 10.74 -7.12
N LYS A 36 -3.64 11.72 -7.06
CA LYS A 36 -3.95 13.15 -6.87
C LYS A 36 -4.72 13.44 -5.57
N ILE A 37 -4.52 12.59 -4.56
CA ILE A 37 -5.07 12.73 -3.21
C ILE A 37 -4.03 13.42 -2.34
N ARG A 38 -4.43 14.49 -1.64
CA ARG A 38 -3.59 15.12 -0.61
C ARG A 38 -3.86 14.44 0.72
N LEU A 39 -2.96 13.53 1.11
CA LEU A 39 -3.13 12.73 2.32
C LEU A 39 -3.31 13.61 3.58
N GLU A 40 -2.60 14.74 3.67
CA GLU A 40 -2.69 15.68 4.80
C GLU A 40 -4.07 16.31 5.01
N GLU A 41 -4.90 16.37 3.96
CA GLU A 41 -6.27 16.92 4.07
C GLU A 41 -7.27 15.86 4.56
N MET A 42 -6.88 14.58 4.55
CA MET A 42 -7.77 13.46 4.87
C MET A 42 -7.86 13.22 6.38
N GLN A 43 -9.03 12.75 6.81
CA GLN A 43 -9.25 12.26 8.18
C GLN A 43 -8.26 11.14 8.52
N GLY A 44 -7.63 11.24 9.71
CA GLY A 44 -6.57 10.33 10.16
C GLY A 44 -5.14 10.85 9.89
N PHE A 45 -4.98 11.86 9.03
CA PHE A 45 -3.67 12.40 8.61
C PHE A 45 -3.48 13.89 8.93
N GLY A 46 -4.40 14.49 9.70
CA GLY A 46 -4.33 15.88 10.15
C GLY A 46 -5.41 16.79 9.58
N GLY A 47 -6.20 16.33 8.60
CA GLY A 47 -7.31 17.08 8.02
C GLY A 47 -8.69 16.53 8.36
N ASP A 48 -9.72 17.20 7.84
CA ASP A 48 -11.13 16.92 8.12
C ASP A 48 -11.87 16.26 6.93
N ARG A 49 -11.21 16.08 5.78
CA ARG A 49 -11.85 15.52 4.58
C ARG A 49 -12.16 14.02 4.77
N PRO A 50 -13.43 13.60 4.63
CA PRO A 50 -13.79 12.20 4.81
C PRO A 50 -13.33 11.35 3.62
N TRP A 51 -12.97 10.09 3.89
CA TRP A 51 -12.60 9.12 2.86
C TRP A 51 -13.73 8.80 1.88
N ALA A 52 -14.99 8.90 2.33
CA ALA A 52 -16.17 8.72 1.48
C ALA A 52 -16.24 9.66 0.26
N ASP A 53 -15.55 10.81 0.30
CA ASP A 53 -15.47 11.78 -0.81
C ASP A 53 -14.30 11.50 -1.78
N THR A 54 -13.59 10.39 -1.59
CA THR A 54 -12.42 10.01 -2.38
C THR A 54 -12.67 8.67 -3.05
N VAL A 55 -12.79 8.67 -4.37
CA VAL A 55 -12.97 7.43 -5.14
C VAL A 55 -11.59 6.90 -5.54
N THR A 56 -11.03 6.00 -4.74
CA THR A 56 -9.77 5.30 -5.07
C THR A 56 -9.80 3.86 -4.59
N VAL A 57 -9.18 2.97 -5.38
CA VAL A 57 -9.01 1.56 -4.99
C VAL A 57 -8.02 1.38 -3.84
N PHE A 58 -7.20 2.38 -3.56
CA PHE A 58 -6.22 2.35 -2.49
C PHE A 58 -6.78 2.77 -1.12
N GLU A 59 -8.04 3.19 -1.01
CA GLU A 59 -8.63 3.62 0.26
C GLU A 59 -8.37 2.61 1.40
N PRO A 60 -8.62 1.29 1.25
CA PRO A 60 -8.38 0.34 2.33
C PRO A 60 -6.91 0.18 2.71
N LEU A 61 -5.96 0.56 1.84
CA LEU A 61 -4.52 0.58 2.13
C LEU A 61 -4.08 1.92 2.73
N LEU A 62 -4.59 3.04 2.21
CA LEU A 62 -4.21 4.40 2.63
C LEU A 62 -4.83 4.78 3.98
N ASN A 63 -6.10 4.42 4.20
CA ASN A 63 -6.84 4.65 5.44
C ASN A 63 -6.73 3.48 6.41
N HIS A 64 -5.72 2.61 6.24
CA HIS A 64 -5.46 1.52 7.15
C HIS A 64 -4.71 2.02 8.39
N PRO A 65 -5.14 1.66 9.62
CA PRO A 65 -4.39 1.98 10.81
C PRO A 65 -3.14 1.11 10.90
N ASP A 66 -1.98 1.74 11.17
CA ASP A 66 -0.67 1.08 11.18
C ASP A 66 -0.54 -0.05 12.20
N ASP A 67 -1.47 -0.13 13.16
CA ASP A 67 -1.52 -1.15 14.19
C ASP A 67 -2.97 -1.61 14.39
N HIS A 68 -3.17 -2.92 14.51
CA HIS A 68 -4.46 -3.56 14.83
C HIS A 68 -5.61 -3.26 13.83
N GLY A 69 -5.28 -2.96 12.57
CA GLY A 69 -6.26 -2.82 11.51
C GLY A 69 -6.83 -4.15 11.02
N ARG A 70 -7.94 -4.10 10.27
CA ARG A 70 -8.50 -5.29 9.63
C ARG A 70 -7.61 -5.76 8.49
N SER A 71 -7.57 -7.06 8.23
CA SER A 71 -6.96 -7.59 7.01
C SER A 71 -7.69 -7.08 5.77
N LEU A 72 -6.95 -6.96 4.67
CA LEU A 72 -7.52 -6.63 3.37
C LEU A 72 -8.07 -7.90 2.75
N THR A 73 -9.31 -7.83 2.25
CA THR A 73 -9.97 -8.98 1.63
C THR A 73 -9.31 -9.34 0.29
N PRO A 74 -9.46 -10.58 -0.21
CA PRO A 74 -8.95 -10.95 -1.53
C PRO A 74 -9.50 -10.07 -2.65
N GLU A 75 -10.75 -9.60 -2.53
CA GLU A 75 -11.37 -8.68 -3.49
C GLU A 75 -10.69 -7.31 -3.50
N GLU A 76 -10.35 -6.77 -2.33
CA GLU A 76 -9.59 -5.52 -2.21
C GLU A 76 -8.18 -5.68 -2.78
N CYS A 77 -7.50 -6.80 -2.49
CA CYS A 77 -6.21 -7.12 -3.08
C CYS A 77 -6.27 -7.17 -4.62
N ARG A 78 -7.34 -7.77 -5.18
CA ARG A 78 -7.58 -7.82 -6.63
C ARG A 78 -7.81 -6.45 -7.25
N ALA A 79 -8.43 -5.51 -6.54
CA ALA A 79 -8.62 -4.14 -7.00
C ALA A 79 -7.33 -3.30 -6.93
N ILE A 80 -6.56 -3.46 -5.85
CA ILE A 80 -5.33 -2.72 -5.59
C ILE A 80 -4.20 -3.14 -6.54
N LEU A 81 -4.00 -4.44 -6.71
CA LEU A 81 -2.85 -4.99 -7.45
C LEU A 81 -2.64 -4.36 -8.84
N PRO A 82 -3.61 -4.36 -9.77
CA PRO A 82 -3.38 -3.80 -11.11
C PRO A 82 -3.13 -2.29 -11.08
N ARG A 83 -3.72 -1.56 -10.12
CA ARG A 83 -3.47 -0.13 -9.98
C ARG A 83 -2.07 0.14 -9.42
N LEU A 84 -1.61 -0.66 -8.46
CA LEU A 84 -0.27 -0.54 -7.91
C LEU A 84 0.81 -0.84 -8.96
N GLU A 85 0.59 -1.83 -9.82
CA GLU A 85 1.48 -2.13 -10.95
C GLU A 85 1.55 -0.96 -11.94
N ALA A 86 0.43 -0.29 -12.21
CA ALA A 86 0.40 0.90 -13.06
C ALA A 86 1.16 2.08 -12.44
N VAL A 87 0.94 2.37 -11.15
CA VAL A 87 1.67 3.42 -10.41
C VAL A 87 3.17 3.13 -10.37
N LEU A 88 3.56 1.88 -10.13
CA LEU A 88 4.98 1.49 -10.16
C LEU A 88 5.61 1.70 -11.54
N SER A 89 4.86 1.43 -12.62
CA SER A 89 5.34 1.67 -13.98
C SER A 89 5.58 3.16 -14.22
N GLU A 90 4.65 4.01 -13.80
CA GLU A 90 4.79 5.48 -13.85
C GLU A 90 6.04 5.94 -13.07
N TRP A 91 6.27 5.41 -11.86
CA TRP A 91 7.44 5.74 -11.04
C TRP A 91 8.78 5.30 -11.65
N LEU A 92 8.79 4.22 -12.44
CA LEU A 92 10.00 3.75 -13.13
C LEU A 92 10.34 4.59 -14.37
N GLU A 93 9.33 5.22 -14.97
CA GLU A 93 9.50 6.12 -16.13
C GLU A 93 9.90 7.54 -15.70
N ASP A 94 9.53 7.96 -14.50
CA ASP A 94 9.93 9.25 -13.92
C ASP A 94 11.45 9.27 -13.64
N GLU A 95 12.15 10.30 -14.13
CA GLU A 95 13.57 10.50 -13.80
C GLU A 95 13.71 10.76 -12.30
N PRO A 96 14.74 10.22 -11.62
CA PRO A 96 14.88 10.31 -10.17
C PRO A 96 15.22 11.74 -9.73
N GLN A 97 14.20 12.59 -9.65
CA GLN A 97 14.22 13.89 -8.97
C GLN A 97 14.20 13.69 -7.45
N ASP A 98 13.67 12.55 -7.00
CA ASP A 98 13.46 12.21 -5.61
C ASP A 98 14.45 11.12 -5.16
N PRO A 99 15.36 11.40 -4.21
CA PRO A 99 16.32 10.43 -3.72
C PRO A 99 15.67 9.21 -3.02
N GLU A 100 14.42 9.32 -2.56
CA GLU A 100 13.69 8.26 -1.87
C GLU A 100 12.88 7.38 -2.85
N LEU A 101 12.79 7.76 -4.13
CA LEU A 101 12.05 7.03 -5.16
C LEU A 101 12.50 5.56 -5.30
N GLY A 102 13.81 5.31 -5.15
CA GLY A 102 14.35 3.95 -5.22
C GLY A 102 13.84 3.04 -4.11
N GLU A 103 13.67 3.57 -2.90
CA GLU A 103 13.12 2.83 -1.76
C GLU A 103 11.63 2.54 -1.98
N HIS A 104 10.85 3.54 -2.39
CA HIS A 104 9.43 3.35 -2.69
C HIS A 104 9.16 2.38 -3.85
N ILE A 105 10.04 2.32 -4.84
CA ILE A 105 9.98 1.33 -5.92
C ILE A 105 10.21 -0.08 -5.37
N ALA A 106 11.18 -0.25 -4.46
CA ALA A 106 11.45 -1.55 -3.84
C ALA A 106 10.26 -1.99 -2.97
N GLU A 107 9.78 -1.09 -2.10
CA GLU A 107 8.60 -1.30 -1.25
C GLU A 107 7.35 -1.67 -2.07
N ALA A 108 7.09 -0.96 -3.18
CA ALA A 108 5.97 -1.27 -4.07
C ALA A 108 6.12 -2.65 -4.73
N ARG A 109 7.34 -3.04 -5.11
CA ARG A 109 7.60 -4.36 -5.71
C ARG A 109 7.35 -5.49 -4.71
N ASP A 110 7.79 -5.31 -3.47
CA ASP A 110 7.56 -6.29 -2.42
C ASP A 110 6.06 -6.42 -2.13
N LEU A 111 5.35 -5.28 -2.01
CA LEU A 111 3.90 -5.29 -1.83
C LEU A 111 3.15 -5.93 -3.02
N ILE A 112 3.57 -5.69 -4.26
CA ILE A 112 3.02 -6.36 -5.44
C ILE A 112 3.22 -7.87 -5.37
N ALA A 113 4.39 -8.35 -4.93
CA ALA A 113 4.66 -9.78 -4.78
C ALA A 113 3.71 -10.42 -3.77
N VAL A 114 3.51 -9.76 -2.61
CA VAL A 114 2.55 -10.18 -1.59
C VAL A 114 1.12 -10.19 -2.12
N LEU A 115 0.68 -9.10 -2.76
CA LEU A 115 -0.66 -8.97 -3.32
C LEU A 115 -0.93 -10.03 -4.39
N ARG A 116 0.05 -10.35 -5.24
CA ARG A 116 -0.08 -11.43 -6.23
C ARG A 116 -0.36 -12.77 -5.58
N VAL A 117 0.27 -13.08 -4.44
CA VAL A 117 -0.02 -14.31 -3.69
C VAL A 117 -1.42 -14.27 -3.10
N CYS A 118 -1.81 -13.15 -2.48
CA CYS A 118 -3.16 -12.95 -1.94
C CYS A 118 -4.25 -13.18 -3.00
N VAL A 119 -4.05 -12.60 -4.19
CA VAL A 119 -4.96 -12.75 -5.34
C VAL A 119 -4.96 -14.18 -5.89
N THR A 120 -3.78 -14.80 -6.03
CA THR A 120 -3.65 -16.13 -6.65
C THR A 120 -4.23 -17.24 -5.76
N LYS A 121 -3.99 -17.14 -4.45
CA LYS A 121 -4.45 -18.13 -3.46
C LYS A 121 -5.82 -17.81 -2.87
N ASP A 122 -6.38 -16.65 -3.22
CA ASP A 122 -7.64 -16.14 -2.69
C ASP A 122 -7.64 -15.98 -1.16
N VAL A 123 -6.55 -15.42 -0.63
CA VAL A 123 -6.34 -15.20 0.81
C VAL A 123 -6.27 -13.72 1.15
N GLU A 124 -6.56 -13.41 2.41
CA GLU A 124 -6.50 -12.05 2.93
C GLU A 124 -5.05 -11.54 3.05
N LEU A 125 -4.87 -10.23 3.00
CA LEU A 125 -3.61 -9.57 3.31
C LEU A 125 -3.61 -9.11 4.77
N SER A 126 -2.66 -9.63 5.54
CA SER A 126 -2.52 -9.33 6.97
C SER A 126 -1.48 -8.25 7.23
N PHE A 127 -1.63 -7.54 8.35
CA PHE A 127 -0.80 -6.44 8.81
C PHE A 127 -0.29 -6.79 10.22
N LEU A 128 1.03 -6.90 10.41
CA LEU A 128 1.67 -7.20 11.72
C LEU A 128 2.90 -6.33 12.01
#